data_AF-A0A6G9ICW4-F1
#
_entry.id   AF-A0A6G9ICW4-F1
#
_cell.length_a   1.000
_cell.length_b   1.000
_cell.length_c   1.000
_cell.angle_alpha   90.00
_cell.angle_beta   90.00
_cell.angle_gamma   90.00
#
_symmetry.space_group_name_H-M   'P 1'
#
loop_
_entity.id
_entity.type
_entity.pdbx_description
1 polymer ?
#
loop_
_entity_poly.entity_id
_entity_poly.type
_entity_poly.pdbx_seq_one_letter_code
_entity_poly.pdbx_strand_id
1 'polypeptide(L)'
;MISVNTFYTVLVIFALSVPSLIVFMLRRHIVSSKKRYYAWLIIFFISVFGGHLLKTEVYIFGETEGSKEYSRFVTVYPTEITLPNGRVAEIAPRLGLSLDKALVINLSRKPMYLEMVVYGNASSKPGRQTLSAYQVSKVDNRIDYIFVEPPSSIKIKGDSSIRGWIHY
;
A
#
# COMPACT_ATOMS: atom_id res chain seq x y z
N MET A 1 -11.84 -4.99 -5.55
CA MET A 1 -10.72 -4.03 -5.43
C MET A 1 -11.28 -2.68 -5.01
N ILE A 2 -10.73 -2.06 -3.97
CA ILE A 2 -11.23 -0.78 -3.42
C ILE A 2 -10.18 0.29 -3.69
N SER A 3 -10.59 1.49 -4.13
CA SER A 3 -9.65 2.59 -4.31
C SER A 3 -8.95 2.93 -2.99
N VAL A 4 -7.69 3.35 -3.05
CA VAL A 4 -6.90 3.69 -1.85
C VAL A 4 -7.63 4.74 -1.00
N ASN A 5 -8.19 5.77 -1.64
CA ASN A 5 -8.93 6.83 -0.94
C ASN A 5 -10.20 6.28 -0.29
N THR A 6 -10.96 5.43 -0.99
CA THR A 6 -12.17 4.81 -0.43
C THR A 6 -11.82 3.93 0.78
N PHE A 7 -10.73 3.16 0.71
CA PHE A 7 -10.26 2.35 1.83
C PHE A 7 -9.93 3.20 3.06
N TYR A 8 -9.18 4.30 2.89
CA TYR A 8 -8.85 5.21 3.98
C TYR A 8 -10.10 5.90 4.56
N THR A 9 -11.05 6.32 3.72
CA THR A 9 -12.31 6.91 4.18
C THR A 9 -13.11 5.92 5.02
N VAL A 10 -13.26 4.67 4.57
CA VAL A 10 -13.96 3.63 5.34
C VAL A 10 -13.25 3.35 6.66
N LEU A 11 -11.92 3.27 6.64
CA LEU A 11 -11.12 3.01 7.84
C LEU A 11 -11.22 4.15 8.86
N VAL A 12 -11.20 5.41 8.41
CA VAL A 12 -11.40 6.58 9.28
C VAL A 12 -12.81 6.58 9.87
N ILE A 13 -13.84 6.30 9.06
CA ILE A 13 -15.21 6.20 9.54
C ILE A 13 -15.33 5.11 10.59
N PHE A 14 -14.79 3.90 10.35
CA PHE A 14 -14.77 2.81 11.32
C PHE A 14 -14.01 3.18 12.60
N ALA A 15 -12.82 3.78 12.45
CA ALA A 15 -11.98 4.20 13.57
C ALA A 15 -12.61 5.31 14.42
N LEU A 16 -13.51 6.12 13.87
CA LEU A 16 -14.22 7.15 14.63
C LEU A 16 -15.55 6.64 15.20
N SER A 17 -16.30 5.85 14.43
CA SER A 17 -17.62 5.35 14.83
C SER A 17 -17.54 4.26 15.91
N VAL A 18 -16.62 3.31 15.80
CA VAL A 18 -16.52 2.18 16.75
C VAL A 18 -16.16 2.66 18.17
N PRO A 19 -15.16 3.53 18.40
CA PRO A 19 -14.88 4.05 19.74
C PRO A 19 -16.02 4.88 20.29
N SER A 20 -16.69 5.67 19.45
CA SER A 20 -17.82 6.48 19.85
C SER A 20 -18.98 5.60 20.32
N LEU A 21 -19.27 4.51 19.61
CA LEU A 21 -20.28 3.53 19.98
C LEU A 21 -19.89 2.78 21.26
N ILE A 22 -18.62 2.38 21.39
CA ILE A 22 -18.08 1.70 22.58
C ILE A 22 -18.17 2.63 23.80
N VAL A 23 -17.76 3.90 23.69
CA VAL A 23 -17.88 4.90 24.76
C VAL A 23 -19.34 5.14 25.11
N PHE A 24 -20.25 5.21 24.13
CA PHE A 24 -21.68 5.36 24.36
C PHE A 24 -22.29 4.16 25.08
N MET A 25 -22.00 2.93 24.65
CA MET A 25 -22.47 1.70 25.29
C MET A 25 -21.85 1.54 26.70
N LEU A 26 -20.57 1.84 26.86
CA LEU A 26 -19.88 1.79 28.15
C LEU A 26 -20.38 2.88 29.09
N ARG A 27 -20.76 4.08 28.62
CA ARG A 27 -21.38 5.12 29.47
C ARG A 27 -22.64 4.61 30.18
N ARG A 28 -23.34 3.65 29.58
CA ARG A 28 -24.53 2.98 30.17
C ARG A 28 -24.18 1.88 31.18
N HIS A 29 -22.91 1.46 31.27
CA HIS A 29 -22.43 0.37 32.14
C HIS A 29 -21.25 0.77 33.06
N ILE A 30 -20.74 2.00 32.97
CA ILE A 30 -19.72 2.55 33.86
C ILE A 30 -20.39 2.95 35.18
N VAL A 31 -20.65 1.93 36.00
CA VAL A 31 -20.65 2.05 37.45
C VAL A 31 -19.66 1.06 38.08
N SER A 32 -19.17 0.01 37.38
CA SER A 32 -18.50 -1.10 38.09
C SER A 32 -17.08 -1.51 37.68
N SER A 33 -16.53 -1.22 36.48
CA SER A 33 -15.21 -1.80 36.13
C SER A 33 -14.37 -1.00 35.14
N LYS A 34 -13.38 -0.25 35.67
CA LYS A 34 -12.30 0.37 34.87
C LYS A 34 -11.52 -0.65 34.02
N LYS A 35 -11.40 -1.90 34.49
CA LYS A 35 -10.68 -2.98 33.78
C LYS A 35 -11.35 -3.38 32.46
N ARG A 36 -12.70 -3.41 32.41
CA ARG A 36 -13.44 -3.71 31.17
C ARG A 36 -13.27 -2.60 30.12
N TYR A 37 -13.25 -1.33 30.55
CA TYR A 37 -12.99 -0.20 29.65
C TYR A 37 -11.62 -0.33 28.97
N TYR A 38 -10.55 -0.58 29.74
CA TYR A 38 -9.21 -0.75 29.17
C TYR A 38 -9.11 -1.96 28.24
N ALA A 39 -9.77 -3.08 28.55
CA ALA A 39 -9.78 -4.26 27.68
C ALA A 39 -10.42 -3.96 26.31
N TRP A 40 -11.56 -3.25 26.28
CA TRP A 40 -12.20 -2.83 25.03
C TRP A 40 -11.36 -1.84 24.22
N LEU A 41 -10.68 -0.94 24.92
CA LEU A 41 -9.78 0.03 24.30
C LEU A 41 -8.58 -0.66 23.63
N ILE A 42 -8.00 -1.67 24.30
CA ILE A 42 -6.92 -2.50 23.73
C ILE A 42 -7.41 -3.26 22.49
N ILE A 43 -8.58 -3.90 22.54
CA ILE A 43 -9.16 -4.61 21.38
C ILE A 43 -9.36 -3.65 20.21
N PHE A 44 -9.85 -2.43 20.47
CA PHE A 44 -10.01 -1.41 19.43
C PHE A 44 -8.67 -1.02 18.79
N PHE A 45 -7.64 -0.75 19.61
CA PHE A 45 -6.31 -0.44 19.10
C PHE A 45 -5.73 -1.60 18.28
N ILE A 46 -5.89 -2.85 18.73
CA ILE A 46 -5.46 -4.04 17.99
C ILE A 46 -6.21 -4.16 16.66
N SER A 47 -7.51 -3.92 16.61
CA SER A 47 -8.27 -3.97 15.34
C SER A 47 -7.84 -2.88 14.37
N VAL A 48 -7.66 -1.64 14.82
CA VAL A 48 -7.27 -0.51 13.94
C VAL A 48 -5.82 -0.66 13.47
N PHE A 49 -4.88 -0.94 14.38
CA PHE A 49 -3.47 -1.12 14.00
C PHE A 49 -3.24 -2.45 13.29
N GLY A 50 -3.94 -3.52 13.67
CA GLY A 50 -3.89 -4.81 12.99
C GLY A 50 -4.36 -4.72 11.53
N GLY A 51 -5.41 -3.94 11.25
CA GLY A 51 -5.84 -3.66 9.89
C GLY A 51 -4.77 -2.98 9.03
N HIS A 52 -3.95 -2.11 9.63
CA HIS A 52 -2.82 -1.49 8.96
C HIS A 52 -1.67 -2.46 8.65
N LEU A 53 -1.54 -3.57 9.37
CA LEU A 53 -0.52 -4.62 9.12
C LEU A 53 -0.90 -5.59 8.00
N LEU A 54 -2.18 -5.60 7.59
CA LEU A 54 -2.72 -6.52 6.58
C LEU A 54 -2.89 -5.86 5.20
N LYS A 55 -2.47 -4.60 5.04
CA LYS A 55 -2.63 -3.88 3.77
C LYS A 55 -1.46 -4.19 2.83
N THR A 56 -1.75 -4.42 1.56
CA THR A 56 -0.75 -4.43 0.50
C THR A 56 -1.18 -3.49 -0.60
N GLU A 57 -0.27 -2.59 -0.98
CA GLU A 57 -0.50 -1.69 -2.09
C GLU A 57 -0.26 -2.43 -3.40
N VAL A 58 -1.22 -2.32 -4.31
CA VAL A 58 -1.18 -2.92 -5.63
C VAL A 58 -1.18 -1.80 -6.65
N TYR A 59 -0.14 -1.79 -7.48
CA TYR A 59 0.01 -0.87 -8.60
C TYR A 59 -0.22 -1.65 -9.89
N ILE A 60 -1.23 -1.25 -10.65
CA ILE A 60 -1.56 -1.85 -11.94
C ILE A 60 -1.19 -0.86 -13.04
N PHE A 61 -0.44 -1.34 -14.03
CA PHE A 61 0.04 -0.56 -15.16
C PHE A 61 -0.49 -1.14 -16.46
N GLY A 62 -1.24 -0.35 -17.22
CA GLY A 62 -1.79 -0.70 -18.52
C GLY A 62 -1.40 0.32 -19.58
N GLU A 63 -1.38 -0.13 -20.83
CA GLU A 63 -1.27 0.73 -22.01
C GLU A 63 -2.58 0.56 -22.80
N THR A 64 -3.44 1.58 -22.74
CA THR A 64 -4.75 1.59 -23.41
C THR A 64 -4.71 2.68 -24.48
N GLU A 65 -4.71 2.28 -25.75
CA GLU A 65 -4.83 3.17 -26.93
C GLU A 65 -3.93 4.43 -26.89
N GLY A 66 -2.64 4.25 -26.57
CA GLY A 66 -1.66 5.33 -26.55
C GLY A 66 -1.66 6.18 -25.26
N SER A 67 -2.55 5.87 -24.31
CA SER A 67 -2.53 6.42 -22.95
C SER A 67 -1.95 5.40 -21.96
N LYS A 68 -1.05 5.87 -21.10
CA LYS A 68 -0.53 5.08 -19.98
C LYS A 68 -1.49 5.21 -18.81
N GLU A 69 -2.17 4.13 -18.48
CA GLU A 69 -3.06 4.09 -17.33
C GLU A 69 -2.32 3.46 -16.15
N TYR A 70 -2.32 4.16 -15.02
CA TYR A 70 -1.89 3.59 -13.75
C TYR A 70 -3.06 3.62 -12.79
N SER A 71 -3.23 2.52 -12.06
CA SER A 71 -4.21 2.45 -10.98
C SER A 71 -3.57 1.91 -9.72
N ARG A 72 -3.85 2.57 -8.59
CA ARG A 72 -3.37 2.16 -7.27
C ARG A 72 -4.54 1.70 -6.42
N PHE A 73 -4.43 0.50 -5.87
CA PHE A 73 -5.43 -0.10 -5.00
C PHE A 73 -4.80 -0.69 -3.75
N VAL A 74 -5.60 -0.91 -2.72
CA VAL A 74 -5.21 -1.71 -1.56
C VAL A 74 -5.95 -3.02 -1.61
N THR A 75 -5.22 -4.12 -1.40
CA THR A 75 -5.84 -5.42 -1.14
C THR A 75 -5.64 -5.85 0.30
N VAL A 76 -6.68 -6.44 0.88
CA VAL A 76 -6.71 -7.02 2.24
C VAL A 76 -7.18 -8.47 2.23
N TYR A 77 -7.51 -9.02 1.05
CA TYR A 77 -7.88 -10.41 0.84
C TYR A 77 -7.24 -10.92 -0.48
N PRO A 78 -6.93 -12.23 -0.58
CA PRO A 78 -6.43 -12.80 -1.83
C PRO A 78 -7.41 -12.55 -2.98
N THR A 79 -6.90 -12.06 -4.10
CA THR A 79 -7.69 -11.79 -5.31
C THR A 79 -6.95 -12.33 -6.52
N GLU A 80 -7.67 -12.93 -7.46
CA GLU A 80 -7.09 -13.38 -8.73
C GLU A 80 -7.29 -12.32 -9.81
N ILE A 81 -6.29 -12.15 -10.68
CA ILE A 81 -6.39 -11.34 -11.89
C ILE A 81 -5.96 -12.16 -13.11
N THR A 82 -6.76 -12.10 -14.16
CA THR A 82 -6.38 -12.66 -15.47
C THR A 82 -5.57 -11.61 -16.24
N LEU A 83 -4.33 -11.96 -16.54
CA LEU A 83 -3.42 -11.13 -17.31
C LEU A 83 -3.75 -11.21 -18.82
N PRO A 84 -3.36 -10.21 -19.63
CA PRO A 84 -3.63 -10.21 -21.07
C PRO A 84 -3.01 -11.39 -21.84
N ASN A 85 -2.00 -12.06 -21.27
CA ASN A 85 -1.41 -13.29 -21.81
C ASN A 85 -2.20 -14.57 -21.43
N GLY A 86 -3.37 -14.43 -20.81
CA GLY A 86 -4.22 -15.54 -20.35
C GLY A 86 -3.77 -16.20 -19.04
N ARG A 87 -2.66 -15.78 -18.44
CA ARG A 87 -2.22 -16.31 -17.14
C ARG A 87 -3.06 -15.72 -16.02
N VAL A 88 -3.42 -16.55 -15.05
CA VAL A 88 -4.04 -16.09 -13.80
C VAL A 88 -2.93 -15.84 -12.78
N ALA A 89 -2.93 -14.67 -12.16
CA ALA A 89 -2.00 -14.31 -11.11
C ALA A 89 -2.76 -14.04 -9.81
N GLU A 90 -2.27 -14.62 -8.72
CA GLU A 90 -2.80 -14.41 -7.38
C GLU A 90 -2.16 -13.15 -6.74
N ILE A 91 -3.02 -12.27 -6.25
CA ILE A 91 -2.68 -11.05 -5.52
C ILE A 91 -3.07 -11.28 -4.06
N ALA A 92 -2.12 -11.74 -3.25
CA ALA A 92 -2.33 -11.96 -1.82
C ALA A 92 -1.74 -10.81 -0.98
N PRO A 93 -2.41 -10.42 0.13
CA PRO A 93 -1.83 -9.52 1.12
C PRO A 93 -0.49 -10.07 1.64
N ARG A 94 0.53 -9.23 1.63
CA ARG A 94 1.85 -9.53 2.16
C ARG A 94 1.90 -9.09 3.62
N LEU A 95 2.02 -10.07 4.51
CA LEU A 95 2.29 -9.81 5.93
C LEU A 95 3.66 -9.13 6.08
N GLY A 96 3.71 -8.02 6.80
CA GLY A 96 4.96 -7.32 7.09
C GLY A 96 4.73 -6.03 7.88
N LEU A 97 5.66 -5.75 8.79
CA LEU A 97 5.72 -4.47 9.51
C LEU A 97 6.24 -3.31 8.64
N SER A 98 6.89 -3.61 7.50
CA SER A 98 7.36 -2.59 6.57
C SER A 98 6.20 -2.08 5.71
N LEU A 99 5.86 -0.81 5.89
CA LEU A 99 4.83 -0.10 5.12
C LEU A 99 5.15 0.03 3.62
N ASP A 100 6.36 -0.38 3.20
CA ASP A 100 6.91 -0.17 1.87
C ASP A 100 6.73 -1.37 0.93
N LYS A 101 5.99 -2.41 1.34
CA LYS A 101 5.72 -3.56 0.47
C LYS A 101 4.63 -3.24 -0.54
N ALA A 102 4.95 -3.43 -1.82
CA ALA A 102 4.03 -3.27 -2.93
C ALA A 102 4.01 -4.51 -3.83
N LEU A 103 2.90 -4.66 -4.55
CA LEU A 103 2.77 -5.53 -5.71
C LEU A 103 2.65 -4.65 -6.95
N VAL A 104 3.45 -4.94 -7.96
CA VAL A 104 3.43 -4.25 -9.24
C VAL A 104 2.95 -5.22 -10.32
N ILE A 105 1.88 -4.85 -11.02
CA ILE A 105 1.28 -5.63 -12.09
C ILE A 105 1.53 -4.90 -13.40
N ASN A 106 2.39 -5.47 -14.24
CA ASN A 106 2.63 -4.97 -15.58
C ASN A 106 1.68 -5.64 -16.57
N LEU A 107 0.62 -4.95 -16.99
CA LEU A 107 -0.29 -5.41 -18.04
C LEU A 107 0.17 -4.98 -19.44
N SER A 108 1.30 -4.27 -19.56
CA SER A 108 1.80 -3.80 -20.84
C SER A 108 2.62 -4.88 -21.57
N ARG A 109 2.79 -4.68 -22.88
CA ARG A 109 3.62 -5.52 -23.76
C ARG A 109 5.11 -5.36 -23.51
N LYS A 110 5.52 -4.24 -22.90
CA LYS A 110 6.92 -3.88 -22.71
C LYS A 110 7.35 -4.16 -21.26
N PRO A 111 8.62 -4.51 -21.02
CA PRO A 111 9.14 -4.48 -19.66
C PRO A 111 9.10 -3.05 -19.11
N MET A 112 8.94 -2.93 -17.81
CA MET A 112 9.14 -1.70 -17.06
C MET A 112 10.33 -1.88 -16.11
N TYR A 113 10.80 -0.78 -15.54
CA TYR A 113 11.88 -0.77 -14.58
C TYR A 113 11.43 -0.03 -13.32
N LEU A 114 11.68 -0.66 -12.18
CA LEU A 114 11.68 0.01 -10.89
C LEU A 114 13.12 0.39 -10.58
N GLU A 115 13.39 1.68 -10.51
CA GLU A 115 14.68 2.23 -10.12
C GLU A 115 14.59 2.86 -8.74
N MET A 116 15.50 2.48 -7.86
CA MET A 116 15.70 3.09 -6.55
C MET A 116 16.79 4.16 -6.69
N VAL A 117 16.40 5.42 -6.69
CA VAL A 117 17.36 6.54 -6.73
C VAL A 117 17.61 7.04 -5.32
N VAL A 118 18.90 7.23 -5.03
CA VAL A 118 19.40 7.67 -3.73
C VAL A 118 19.86 9.11 -3.87
N TYR A 119 19.29 10.01 -3.07
CA TYR A 119 19.73 11.41 -3.01
C TYR A 119 20.61 11.65 -1.78
N GLY A 120 21.55 12.60 -1.90
CA GLY A 120 22.43 12.99 -0.80
C GLY A 120 23.37 11.86 -0.34
N ASN A 121 23.70 11.84 0.96
CA ASN A 121 24.68 10.93 1.56
C ASN A 121 24.05 9.66 2.16
N ALA A 122 22.97 9.14 1.58
CA ALA A 122 22.40 7.88 2.06
C ALA A 122 23.36 6.71 1.78
N SER A 123 23.51 5.82 2.76
CA SER A 123 24.41 4.66 2.69
C SER A 123 23.91 3.52 1.79
N SER A 124 22.70 3.66 1.24
CA SER A 124 22.09 2.63 0.38
C SER A 124 22.61 2.75 -1.05
N LYS A 125 22.73 1.61 -1.73
CA LYS A 125 23.06 1.58 -3.16
C LYS A 125 21.78 1.76 -3.98
N PRO A 126 21.81 2.56 -5.07
CA PRO A 126 20.74 2.53 -6.05
C PRO A 126 20.61 1.12 -6.61
N GLY A 127 19.37 0.72 -6.90
CA GLY A 127 19.04 -0.62 -7.34
C GLY A 127 17.99 -0.56 -8.44
N ARG A 128 18.14 -1.40 -9.46
CA ARG A 128 17.19 -1.49 -10.56
C ARG A 128 16.59 -2.89 -10.59
N GLN A 129 15.27 -2.96 -10.62
CA GLN A 129 14.51 -4.20 -10.75
C GLN A 129 13.72 -4.15 -12.07
N THR A 130 13.91 -5.16 -12.91
CA THR A 130 13.12 -5.32 -14.13
C THR A 130 11.76 -5.92 -13.80
N LEU A 131 10.71 -5.33 -14.36
CA LEU A 131 9.32 -5.74 -14.23
C LEU A 131 8.84 -6.24 -15.60
N SER A 132 8.92 -7.55 -15.83
CA SER A 132 8.62 -8.14 -17.14
C SER A 132 7.19 -7.83 -17.59
N ALA A 133 6.97 -7.86 -18.90
CA ALA A 133 5.64 -7.76 -19.50
C ALA A 133 4.72 -8.87 -18.97
N TYR A 134 3.45 -8.54 -18.72
CA TYR A 134 2.42 -9.47 -18.25
C TYR A 134 2.86 -10.26 -17.00
N GLN A 135 3.41 -9.56 -16.01
CA GLN A 135 3.90 -10.18 -14.78
C GLN A 135 3.49 -9.38 -13.53
N VAL A 136 3.21 -10.12 -12.46
CA VAL A 136 3.09 -9.59 -11.09
C VAL A 136 4.45 -9.71 -10.40
N SER A 137 4.98 -8.59 -9.94
CA SER A 137 6.27 -8.49 -9.26
C SER A 137 6.07 -8.03 -7.82
N LYS A 138 6.73 -8.72 -6.90
CA LYS A 138 6.83 -8.30 -5.50
C LYS A 138 7.92 -7.25 -5.38
N VAL A 139 7.59 -6.14 -4.73
CA VAL A 139 8.50 -5.04 -4.50
C VAL A 139 8.53 -4.77 -2.99
N ASP A 140 9.73 -4.71 -2.43
CA ASP A 140 9.95 -4.47 -1.00
C ASP A 140 10.28 -3.00 -0.67
N ASN A 141 10.20 -2.14 -1.69
CA ASN A 141 10.46 -0.71 -1.60
C ASN A 141 9.22 0.10 -1.98
N ARG A 142 9.11 1.28 -1.38
CA ARG A 142 8.08 2.25 -1.71
C ARG A 142 8.23 2.76 -3.13
N ILE A 143 7.10 2.89 -3.82
CA ILE A 143 7.01 3.54 -5.13
C ILE A 143 6.49 4.96 -4.89
N ASP A 144 7.31 5.95 -5.23
CA ASP A 144 6.99 7.35 -4.99
C ASP A 144 6.55 8.07 -6.26
N TYR A 145 7.14 7.71 -7.39
CA TYR A 145 6.90 8.35 -8.67
C TYR A 145 6.69 7.32 -9.78
N ILE A 146 5.82 7.65 -10.72
CA ILE A 146 5.47 6.78 -11.85
C ILE A 146 5.56 7.60 -13.13
N PHE A 147 6.33 7.11 -14.10
CA PHE A 147 6.52 7.64 -15.45
C PHE A 147 7.13 9.05 -15.53
N VAL A 148 7.77 9.52 -14.46
CA VAL A 148 8.55 10.77 -14.42
C VAL A 148 10.01 10.40 -14.31
N GLU A 149 10.87 11.00 -15.13
CA GLU A 149 12.32 10.87 -14.96
C GLU A 149 12.71 11.38 -13.56
N PRO A 150 13.67 10.74 -12.87
CA PRO A 150 14.08 11.20 -11.56
C PRO A 150 14.60 12.64 -11.65
N PRO A 151 14.04 13.58 -10.88
CA PRO A 151 14.49 14.96 -10.91
C PRO A 151 15.94 15.05 -10.43
N SER A 152 16.69 16.02 -10.93
CA SER A 152 18.09 16.24 -10.52
C SER A 152 18.25 16.54 -9.02
N SER A 153 17.17 16.98 -8.35
CA SER A 153 17.10 17.16 -6.92
C SER A 153 15.66 17.03 -6.40
N ILE A 154 15.51 16.62 -5.14
CA ILE A 154 14.23 16.64 -4.44
C ILE A 154 14.36 17.35 -3.09
N LYS A 155 13.28 18.00 -2.66
CA LYS A 155 13.17 18.48 -1.27
C LYS A 155 12.71 17.33 -0.39
N ILE A 156 13.58 16.86 0.50
CA ILE A 156 13.27 15.78 1.43
C ILE A 156 12.76 16.40 2.74
N LYS A 157 11.67 15.86 3.29
CA LYS A 157 11.28 16.07 4.69
C LYS A 157 11.52 14.74 5.42
N GLY A 158 12.45 14.72 6.38
CA GLY A 158 12.83 13.52 7.15
C GLY A 158 14.06 12.78 6.59
N ASP A 159 14.34 11.58 7.10
CA ASP A 159 15.59 10.84 6.85
C ASP A 159 15.61 9.99 5.56
N SER A 160 14.47 9.79 4.90
CA SER A 160 14.45 8.97 3.68
C SER A 160 14.79 9.80 2.44
N SER A 161 16.03 9.69 1.98
CA SER A 161 16.51 10.26 0.73
C SER A 161 16.46 9.28 -0.46
N ILE A 162 15.90 8.09 -0.24
CA ILE A 162 15.70 7.08 -1.28
C ILE A 162 14.26 7.20 -1.78
N ARG A 163 14.04 7.13 -3.09
CA ARG A 163 12.68 6.91 -3.63
C ARG A 163 12.65 5.77 -4.65
N GLY A 164 11.45 5.31 -4.97
CA GLY A 164 11.21 4.39 -6.08
C GLY A 164 10.56 5.08 -7.27
N TRP A 165 11.10 4.86 -8.47
CA TRP A 165 10.57 5.33 -9.74
C TRP A 165 10.23 4.15 -10.63
N ILE A 166 9.02 4.15 -11.19
CA ILE A 166 8.64 3.18 -12.23
C ILE A 166 8.65 3.87 -13.59
N HIS A 167 9.39 3.33 -14.55
CA HIS A 167 9.47 3.84 -15.92
C HIS A 167 9.65 2.71 -16.95
N TYR A 168 9.73 3.05 -18.24
CA TYR A 168 9.96 2.12 -19.35
C TYR A 168 11.42 2.05 -19.76
#